data_AF-A0A369B2R5-F1
#
_entry.id   AF-A0A369B2R5-F1
#
_cell.length_a   1.000
_cell.length_b   1.000
_cell.length_c   1.000
_cell.angle_alpha   90.00
_cell.angle_beta   90.00
_cell.angle_gamma   90.00
#
_symmetry.space_group_name_H-M   'P 1'
#
loop_
_entity.id
_entity.type
_entity.pdbx_description
1 polymer ?
#
loop_
_entity_poly.entity_id
_entity_poly.type
_entity_poly.pdbx_seq_one_letter_code
_entity_poly.pdbx_strand_id
1 'polypeptide(L)'
;MGKRRKNPLQLAFNIMPIDAAATSAAVEKRLEEVRQYRQIGFVRREAAMIPAYSPRYHGATNQISKPTENIATWNIDKEAELKAKDRLLERP
;
A
#
# COMPACT_ATOMS: atom_id res chain seq x y z
N MET A 1 -13.27 -18.04 -37.32
CA MET A 1 -13.45 -17.23 -36.09
C MET A 1 -13.31 -18.13 -34.87
N GLY A 2 -12.18 -18.08 -34.16
CA GLY A 2 -11.89 -18.98 -33.03
C GLY A 2 -12.67 -18.60 -31.78
N LYS A 3 -13.46 -19.52 -31.24
CA LYS A 3 -14.16 -19.31 -29.95
C LYS A 3 -13.12 -19.05 -28.86
N ARG A 4 -13.13 -17.84 -28.31
CA ARG A 4 -12.33 -17.43 -27.16
C ARG A 4 -12.68 -18.37 -26.00
N ARG A 5 -11.75 -19.25 -25.62
CA ARG A 5 -11.95 -20.19 -24.50
C ARG A 5 -12.23 -19.36 -23.25
N LYS A 6 -13.45 -19.46 -22.71
CA LYS A 6 -13.79 -18.81 -21.45
C LYS A 6 -13.11 -19.57 -20.33
N ASN A 7 -12.41 -18.86 -19.45
CA ASN A 7 -11.67 -19.48 -18.34
C ASN A 7 -12.67 -20.17 -17.38
N PRO A 8 -12.34 -21.35 -16.83
CA PRO A 8 -13.24 -22.08 -15.92
C PRO A 8 -13.61 -21.27 -14.68
N LEU A 9 -12.71 -20.40 -14.21
CA LEU A 9 -12.99 -19.44 -13.14
C LEU A 9 -14.12 -18.46 -13.52
N GLN A 10 -14.14 -18.00 -14.78
CA GLN A 10 -15.18 -17.11 -15.30
C GLN A 10 -16.56 -17.77 -15.31
N LEU A 11 -16.62 -19.10 -15.51
CA LEU A 11 -17.85 -19.88 -15.45
C LEU A 11 -18.35 -20.07 -14.02
N ALA A 12 -17.46 -20.31 -13.06
CA ALA A 12 -17.81 -20.47 -11.64
C ALA A 12 -18.23 -19.14 -10.98
N PHE A 13 -17.56 -18.03 -11.35
CA PHE A 13 -17.88 -16.70 -10.83
C PHE A 13 -19.04 -16.01 -11.53
N ASN A 14 -19.57 -16.51 -12.65
CA ASN A 14 -20.75 -15.90 -13.32
C ASN A 14 -21.99 -15.81 -12.40
N ILE A 15 -22.02 -16.56 -11.31
CA ILE A 15 -23.09 -16.57 -10.32
C ILE A 15 -22.97 -15.37 -9.35
N MET A 16 -21.79 -14.74 -9.26
CA MET A 16 -21.55 -13.51 -8.52
C MET A 16 -21.20 -12.36 -9.50
N PRO A 17 -21.87 -11.20 -9.43
CA PRO A 17 -21.47 -10.06 -10.25
C PRO A 17 -20.10 -9.56 -9.78
N ILE A 18 -19.03 -9.96 -10.47
CA ILE A 18 -17.68 -9.43 -10.26
C ILE A 18 -17.46 -8.31 -11.26
N ASP A 19 -17.13 -7.12 -10.77
CA ASP A 19 -16.59 -6.06 -11.62
C ASP A 19 -15.16 -6.43 -12.04
N ALA A 20 -15.05 -7.01 -13.24
CA ALA A 20 -13.78 -7.45 -13.79
C ALA A 20 -12.80 -6.28 -13.99
N ALA A 21 -13.30 -5.08 -14.30
CA ALA A 21 -12.46 -3.91 -14.51
C ALA A 21 -11.88 -3.42 -13.17
N ALA A 22 -12.72 -3.28 -12.15
CA ALA A 22 -12.27 -2.91 -10.81
C ALA A 22 -11.32 -3.95 -10.21
N THR A 23 -11.62 -5.24 -10.42
CA THR A 23 -10.76 -6.33 -9.94
C THR A 23 -9.39 -6.30 -10.63
N SER A 24 -9.35 -6.11 -11.95
CA SER A 24 -8.09 -6.03 -12.70
C SER A 24 -7.26 -4.83 -12.25
N ALA A 25 -7.88 -3.65 -12.10
CA ALA A 25 -7.20 -2.46 -11.61
C ALA A 25 -6.64 -2.64 -10.18
N ALA A 26 -7.37 -3.34 -9.31
CA ALA A 26 -6.91 -3.64 -7.95
C ALA A 26 -5.69 -4.58 -7.97
N VAL A 27 -5.70 -5.60 -8.83
CA VAL A 27 -4.56 -6.52 -9.00
C VAL A 27 -3.35 -5.78 -9.57
N GLU A 28 -3.52 -5.00 -10.63
CA GLU A 28 -2.45 -4.21 -11.25
C GLU A 28 -1.81 -3.26 -10.23
N LYS A 29 -2.62 -2.52 -9.47
CA LYS A 29 -2.12 -1.65 -8.39
C LYS A 29 -1.25 -2.42 -7.40
N ARG A 30 -1.66 -3.64 -7.05
CA ARG A 30 -0.94 -4.48 -6.08
C ARG A 30 0.41 -4.96 -6.62
N LEU A 31 0.45 -5.33 -7.90
CA LEU A 31 1.67 -5.75 -8.57
C LEU A 31 2.62 -4.56 -8.79
N GLU A 32 2.08 -3.39 -9.12
CA GLU A 32 2.84 -2.15 -9.29
C GLU A 32 3.54 -1.74 -8.00
N GLU A 33 2.88 -1.86 -6.83
CA GLU A 33 3.50 -1.61 -5.52
C GLU A 33 4.77 -2.46 -5.30
N VAL A 34 4.71 -3.75 -5.62
CA VAL A 34 5.85 -4.65 -5.45
C VAL A 34 6.92 -4.38 -6.51
N ARG A 35 6.52 -4.08 -7.74
CA ARG A 35 7.44 -3.68 -8.82
C ARG A 35 8.25 -2.45 -8.42
N GLN A 36 7.59 -1.41 -7.90
CA GLN A 36 8.26 -0.20 -7.42
C GLN A 36 9.22 -0.51 -6.28
N TYR A 37 8.82 -1.34 -5.32
CA TYR A 37 9.68 -1.77 -4.22
C TYR A 37 10.93 -2.51 -4.71
N ARG A 38 10.81 -3.41 -5.69
CA ARG A 38 11.96 -4.12 -6.28
C ARG A 38 12.91 -3.20 -7.05
N GLN A 39 12.37 -2.21 -7.76
CA GLN A 39 13.17 -1.33 -8.61
C GLN A 39 13.88 -0.21 -7.84
N ILE A 40 13.17 0.43 -6.91
CA ILE A 40 13.63 1.64 -6.21
C ILE A 40 14.05 1.33 -4.77
N GLY A 41 13.54 0.25 -4.18
CA GLY A 41 13.68 -0.05 -2.75
C GLY A 41 12.60 0.62 -1.90
N PHE A 42 12.86 0.73 -0.59
CA PHE A 42 11.96 1.40 0.36
C PHE A 42 12.55 2.71 0.84
N VAL A 43 11.84 3.81 0.61
CA VAL A 43 12.19 5.13 1.14
C VAL A 43 11.57 5.30 2.52
N ARG A 44 12.41 5.44 3.53
CA ARG A 44 11.98 5.66 4.91
C ARG A 44 11.45 7.09 5.07
N ARG A 45 10.40 7.24 5.85
CA ARG A 45 9.95 8.55 6.33
C ARG A 45 10.98 9.10 7.31
N GLU A 46 11.29 10.38 7.16
CA GLU A 46 12.17 11.12 8.04
C GLU A 46 11.39 12.17 8.82
N ALA A 47 11.89 12.51 10.01
CA ALA A 47 11.29 13.56 10.83
C ALA A 47 11.63 14.92 10.22
N ALA A 48 10.64 15.57 9.61
CA ALA A 48 10.71 16.96 9.23
C ALA A 48 9.99 17.81 10.28
N MET A 49 10.72 18.70 10.96
CA MET A 49 10.12 19.69 11.87
C MET A 49 10.11 21.04 11.17
N ILE A 50 8.96 21.43 10.62
CA ILE A 50 8.75 22.78 10.09
C ILE A 50 8.14 23.62 11.22
N PRO A 51 8.86 24.60 11.77
CA PRO A 51 8.29 25.51 12.76
C PRO A 51 7.19 26.36 12.10
N ALA A 52 6.10 26.60 12.83
CA ALA A 52 5.11 27.57 12.39
C ALA A 52 5.68 28.99 12.52
N TYR A 53 5.52 29.82 11.49
CA TYR A 53 5.94 31.23 11.51
C TYR A 53 5.03 32.13 12.35
N SER A 54 3.85 31.63 12.72
CA SER A 54 2.90 32.35 13.57
C SER A 54 3.01 31.90 15.04
N PRO A 55 2.90 32.82 16.01
CA PRO A 55 2.86 32.47 17.42
C PRO A 55 1.63 31.62 17.74
N ARG A 56 1.82 30.50 18.45
CA ARG A 56 0.72 29.71 19.04
C ARG A 56 0.55 30.13 20.50
N TYR A 57 -0.37 31.05 20.76
CA TYR A 57 -0.62 31.61 22.09
C TYR A 57 -1.28 30.62 23.08
N HIS A 58 -1.95 29.58 22.58
CA HIS A 58 -2.71 28.60 23.37
C HIS A 58 -2.53 27.24 22.71
N GLY A 59 -1.85 26.31 23.40
CA GLY A 59 -1.69 24.92 22.98
C GLY A 59 -2.50 24.00 23.88
N ALA A 60 -2.87 22.82 23.37
CA ALA A 60 -3.43 21.78 24.21
C ALA A 60 -2.34 21.24 25.15
N THR A 61 -2.37 21.63 26.42
CA THR A 61 -1.38 21.22 27.43
C THR A 61 -1.34 19.69 27.65
N ASN A 62 -2.45 19.01 27.36
CA ASN A 62 -2.63 17.59 27.64
C ASN A 62 -2.29 16.69 26.44
N GLN A 63 -1.82 17.24 25.32
CA GLN A 63 -1.49 16.45 24.12
C GLN A 63 0.01 16.49 23.84
N ILE A 64 0.67 15.34 23.99
CA ILE A 64 2.07 15.15 23.61
C ILE A 64 2.09 14.56 22.20
N SER A 65 2.66 15.30 21.25
CA SER A 65 2.92 14.74 19.92
C SER A 65 4.08 13.75 20.00
N LYS A 66 3.96 12.63 19.28
CA LYS A 66 5.00 11.61 19.20
C LYS A 66 5.44 11.35 17.76
N PRO A 67 5.95 12.38 17.06
CA PRO A 67 6.25 12.28 15.63
C PRO A 67 7.29 11.19 15.35
N THR A 68 8.33 11.09 16.18
CA THR A 68 9.40 10.10 16.02
C THR A 68 8.88 8.67 16.18
N GLU A 69 8.05 8.41 17.19
CA GLU A 69 7.43 7.10 17.42
C GLU A 69 6.59 6.69 16.22
N ASN A 70 5.70 7.58 15.76
CA ASN A 70 4.82 7.31 14.63
C ASN A 70 5.59 7.03 13.33
N ILE A 71 6.68 7.77 13.09
CA ILE A 71 7.54 7.59 11.92
C ILE A 71 8.28 6.24 12.01
N ALA A 72 8.84 5.92 13.17
CA ALA A 72 9.58 4.68 13.38
C ALA A 72 8.67 3.46 13.19
N THR A 73 7.50 3.44 13.83
CA THR A 73 6.51 2.36 13.70
C THR A 73 6.06 2.21 12.25
N TRP A 74 5.70 3.31 11.58
CA TRP A 74 5.30 3.25 10.17
C TRP A 74 6.38 2.69 9.25
N ASN A 75 7.64 3.10 9.45
CA ASN A 75 8.75 2.63 8.63
C ASN A 75 8.95 1.12 8.77
N ILE A 76 8.93 0.60 9.99
CA ILE A 76 9.12 -0.83 10.26
C ILE A 76 7.96 -1.63 9.66
N ASP A 77 6.73 -1.22 9.97
CA ASP A 77 5.53 -1.93 9.51
C ASP A 77 5.44 -1.96 7.99
N LYS A 78 5.68 -0.80 7.35
CA LYS A 78 5.59 -0.70 5.90
C LYS A 78 6.68 -1.48 5.18
N GLU A 79 7.91 -1.47 5.70
CA GLU A 79 9.00 -2.26 5.15
C GLU A 79 8.70 -3.77 5.27
N ALA A 80 8.19 -4.22 6.42
CA ALA A 80 7.78 -5.60 6.63
C ALA A 80 6.63 -6.03 5.70
N GLU A 81 5.63 -5.16 5.53
CA GLU A 81 4.49 -5.37 4.64
C GLU A 81 4.95 -5.56 3.19
N LEU A 82 5.86 -4.72 2.70
CA LEU A 82 6.42 -4.81 1.35
C LEU A 82 7.26 -6.07 1.14
N LYS A 83 8.09 -6.47 2.11
CA LYS A 83 8.84 -7.73 2.05
C LYS A 83 7.91 -8.95 2.03
N ALA A 84 6.84 -8.93 2.82
CA ALA A 84 5.86 -10.02 2.84
C ALA A 84 5.12 -10.14 1.49
N LYS A 85 4.73 -9.01 0.91
CA LYS A 85 4.11 -8.93 -0.43
C LYS A 85 5.01 -9.50 -1.50
N ASP A 86 6.28 -9.13 -1.47
CA ASP A 86 7.29 -9.59 -2.40
C ASP A 86 7.44 -11.11 -2.35
N ARG A 87 7.57 -11.66 -1.14
CA ARG A 87 7.67 -13.10 -0.90
C ARG A 87 6.46 -13.88 -1.39
N LEU A 88 5.25 -13.31 -1.28
CA LEU A 88 4.02 -13.94 -1.77
C LEU A 88 4.02 -14.09 -3.30
N LEU A 89 4.68 -13.20 -4.03
CA LEU A 89 4.79 -13.29 -5.49
C LEU A 89 5.87 -14.28 -5.95
N GLU A 90 6.85 -14.59 -5.10
CA GLU A 90 7.92 -15.55 -5.41
C GLU A 90 7.52 -17.01 -5.20
N ARG A 91 6.44 -17.27 -4.46
CA ARG A 91 5.99 -18.62 -4.13
C ARG A 91 4.90 -19.06 -5.12
N PRO A 92 5.19 -19.98 -6.07
CA PRO A 92 4.23 -20.46 -7.06
C PRO A 92 3.14 -21.35 -6.45
#